data_AF-A0A2E6E6M2-F1
#
_entry.id   AF-A0A2E6E6M2-F1
#
_cell.length_a   1.000
_cell.length_b   1.000
_cell.length_c   1.000
_cell.angle_alpha   90.00
_cell.angle_beta   90.00
_cell.angle_gamma   90.00
#
_symmetry.space_group_name_H-M   'P 1'
#
loop_
_entity.id
_entity.type
_entity.pdbx_description
1 polymer ?
#
loop_
_entity_poly.entity_id
_entity_poly.type
_entity_poly.pdbx_seq_one_letter_code
_entity_poly.pdbx_strand_id
1 'polypeptide(L)'
;MIERKYGRIVQMSSATGPVAGIPGSAAYSTAKAGLLGMARSLAIEVGPCNVTVNCIGPGWIETGSSSNAEIIAGQHTPVGRAGTPEEVGHVAVFLANEEASYITGQLIVLDGGNTIQEYKVSL
;
A
#
# COMPACT_ATOMS: atom_id res chain seq x y z
N MET A 1 -2.01 22.63 4.69
CA MET A 1 -1.68 22.19 3.31
C MET A 1 -2.39 23.05 2.28
N ILE A 2 -3.74 23.11 2.29
CA ILE A 2 -4.56 23.86 1.32
C ILE A 2 -4.16 25.34 1.19
N GLU A 3 -4.14 26.10 2.30
CA GLU A 3 -3.75 27.52 2.29
C GLU A 3 -2.31 27.74 1.81
N ARG A 4 -1.43 26.77 2.07
CA ARG A 4 -0.01 26.80 1.68
C ARG A 4 0.23 26.28 0.26
N LYS A 5 -0.81 25.83 -0.45
CA LYS A 5 -0.75 25.26 -1.81
C LYS A 5 0.32 24.16 -1.99
N TYR A 6 0.53 23.36 -0.95
CA TYR A 6 1.42 22.22 -0.98
C TYR A 6 1.05 21.20 0.10
N GLY A 7 1.09 19.93 -0.25
CA GLY A 7 0.94 18.81 0.68
C GLY A 7 1.12 17.46 0.01
N ARG A 8 1.52 16.46 0.79
CA ARG A 8 1.57 15.05 0.38
C ARG A 8 0.96 14.24 1.52
N ILE A 9 -0.14 13.55 1.22
CA ILE A 9 -0.83 12.69 2.18
C ILE A 9 -0.57 11.24 1.75
N VAL A 10 0.11 10.48 2.61
CA VAL A 10 0.44 9.08 2.38
C VAL A 10 -0.24 8.24 3.45
N GLN A 11 -1.12 7.34 3.04
CA GLN A 11 -1.92 6.50 3.94
C GLN A 11 -1.41 5.07 3.92
N MET A 12 -1.32 4.45 5.09
CA MET A 12 -0.96 3.04 5.21
C MET A 12 -2.20 2.15 5.06
N SER A 13 -2.43 1.65 3.85
CA SER A 13 -3.48 0.68 3.54
C SER A 13 -2.95 -0.75 3.76
N SER A 14 -3.21 -1.66 2.82
CA SER A 14 -2.74 -3.04 2.74
C SER A 14 -2.98 -3.56 1.31
N ALA A 15 -2.26 -4.58 0.88
CA ALA A 15 -2.67 -5.36 -0.30
C ALA A 15 -3.98 -6.14 -0.01
N THR A 16 -4.15 -6.59 1.24
CA THR A 16 -5.37 -7.24 1.72
C THR A 16 -6.50 -6.23 1.92
N GLY A 17 -7.64 -6.48 1.27
CA GLY A 17 -8.80 -5.60 1.21
C GLY A 17 -8.91 -4.95 -0.16
N PRO A 18 -8.03 -3.99 -0.52
CA PRO A 18 -8.08 -3.33 -1.82
C PRO A 18 -7.79 -4.23 -3.03
N VAL A 19 -6.92 -5.24 -2.87
CA VAL A 19 -6.44 -6.08 -3.99
C VAL A 19 -6.76 -7.56 -3.77
N ALA A 20 -6.46 -8.08 -2.58
CA ALA A 20 -6.60 -9.49 -2.25
C ALA A 20 -7.46 -9.72 -0.99
N GLY A 21 -8.00 -10.93 -0.83
CA GLY A 21 -8.72 -11.35 0.37
C GLY A 21 -7.89 -12.28 1.24
N ILE A 22 -8.15 -12.26 2.56
CA ILE A 22 -7.66 -13.27 3.51
C ILE A 22 -8.83 -13.72 4.40
N PRO A 23 -9.06 -15.04 4.58
CA PRO A 23 -10.11 -15.54 5.45
C PRO A 23 -10.03 -14.96 6.88
N GLY A 24 -11.19 -14.70 7.50
CA GLY A 24 -11.29 -14.19 8.86
C GLY A 24 -11.01 -12.69 9.04
N SER A 25 -10.66 -11.95 7.97
CA SER A 25 -10.24 -10.55 8.08
C SER A 25 -11.23 -9.54 7.47
N ALA A 26 -12.53 -9.87 7.38
CA ALA A 26 -13.51 -9.01 6.71
C ALA A 26 -13.53 -7.55 7.22
N ALA A 27 -13.51 -7.35 8.55
CA ALA A 27 -13.49 -6.01 9.13
C ALA A 27 -12.20 -5.25 8.79
N TYR A 28 -11.04 -5.92 8.88
CA TYR A 28 -9.74 -5.36 8.50
C TYR A 28 -9.69 -5.00 7.01
N SER A 29 -10.10 -5.93 6.14
CA SER A 29 -10.14 -5.75 4.68
C SER A 29 -11.02 -4.57 4.29
N THR A 30 -12.20 -4.44 4.90
CA THR A 30 -13.10 -3.29 4.67
C THR A 30 -12.45 -1.99 5.09
N ALA A 31 -11.84 -1.93 6.28
CA ALA A 31 -11.17 -0.73 6.76
C ALA A 31 -10.02 -0.31 5.83
N LYS A 32 -9.17 -1.25 5.40
CA LYS A 32 -8.04 -0.98 4.51
C LYS A 32 -8.46 -0.62 3.09
N ALA A 33 -9.49 -1.26 2.55
CA ALA A 33 -10.12 -0.88 1.28
C ALA A 33 -10.77 0.51 1.33
N GLY A 34 -11.38 0.87 2.47
CA GLY A 34 -11.98 2.19 2.70
C GLY A 34 -10.98 3.33 2.57
N LEU A 35 -9.72 3.11 2.99
CA LEU A 35 -8.65 4.11 2.81
C LEU A 35 -8.43 4.46 1.33
N LEU A 36 -8.49 3.47 0.42
CA LEU A 36 -8.34 3.74 -1.01
C LEU A 36 -9.50 4.55 -1.58
N GLY A 37 -10.73 4.25 -1.16
CA GLY A 37 -11.90 5.06 -1.52
C GLY A 37 -11.76 6.52 -1.04
N MET A 38 -11.36 6.70 0.22
CA MET A 38 -11.10 8.02 0.79
C MET A 38 -9.97 8.76 0.05
N ALA A 39 -8.85 8.09 -0.22
CA ALA A 39 -7.72 8.69 -0.94
C ALA A 39 -8.12 9.20 -2.32
N ARG A 40 -8.94 8.44 -3.05
CA ARG A 40 -9.45 8.84 -4.37
C ARG A 40 -10.38 10.04 -4.31
N SER A 41 -11.30 10.10 -3.36
CA SER A 41 -12.19 11.26 -3.20
C SER A 41 -11.38 12.51 -2.85
N LEU A 42 -10.54 12.42 -1.81
CA LEU A 42 -9.73 13.54 -1.36
C LEU A 42 -8.77 14.02 -2.44
N ALA A 43 -8.13 13.12 -3.18
CA ALA A 43 -7.23 13.47 -4.28
C ALA A 43 -7.87 14.41 -5.30
N ILE A 44 -9.16 14.21 -5.62
CA ILE A 44 -9.93 15.09 -6.53
C ILE A 44 -10.23 16.42 -5.86
N GLU A 45 -10.67 16.39 -4.59
CA GLU A 45 -11.06 17.58 -3.82
C GLU A 45 -9.87 18.54 -3.59
N VAL A 46 -8.69 18.00 -3.27
CA VAL A 46 -7.52 18.80 -2.89
C VAL A 46 -6.48 18.97 -4.00
N GLY A 47 -6.62 18.26 -5.12
CA GLY A 47 -5.73 18.35 -6.30
C GLY A 47 -5.49 19.79 -6.79
N PRO A 48 -6.54 20.65 -6.93
CA PRO A 48 -6.36 22.07 -7.30
C PRO A 48 -5.50 22.90 -6.33
N CYS A 49 -5.17 22.35 -5.16
CA CYS A 49 -4.31 22.97 -4.16
C CYS A 49 -2.89 22.37 -4.14
N ASN A 50 -2.49 21.62 -5.17
CA ASN A 50 -1.19 20.94 -5.26
C ASN A 50 -0.93 20.03 -4.03
N VAL A 51 -1.99 19.33 -3.61
CA VAL A 51 -1.94 18.29 -2.59
C VAL A 51 -2.21 16.94 -3.24
N THR A 52 -1.32 15.98 -3.03
CA THR A 52 -1.55 14.59 -3.46
C THR A 52 -2.00 13.71 -2.29
N VAL A 53 -2.80 12.70 -2.59
CA VAL A 53 -3.31 11.75 -1.59
C VAL A 53 -3.17 10.34 -2.15
N ASN A 54 -2.33 9.51 -1.55
CA ASN A 54 -2.06 8.15 -2.03
C ASN A 54 -2.05 7.13 -0.88
N CYS A 55 -2.25 5.87 -1.22
CA CYS A 55 -2.13 4.74 -0.32
C CYS A 55 -0.89 3.90 -0.66
N ILE A 56 -0.22 3.39 0.38
CA ILE A 56 0.71 2.27 0.26
C ILE A 56 -0.04 1.02 0.67
N GLY A 57 0.03 -0.04 -0.14
CA GLY A 57 -0.57 -1.34 0.13
C GLY A 57 0.51 -2.40 0.31
N PRO A 58 1.05 -2.59 1.53
CA PRO A 58 2.00 -3.66 1.78
C PRO A 58 1.36 -5.05 1.70
N GLY A 59 2.11 -6.00 1.15
CA GLY A 59 1.90 -7.44 1.30
C GLY A 59 2.56 -7.95 2.58
N TRP A 60 3.28 -9.06 2.48
CA TRP A 60 4.01 -9.63 3.62
C TRP A 60 5.25 -8.80 3.96
N ILE A 61 5.21 -8.11 5.10
CA ILE A 61 6.33 -7.33 5.65
C ILE A 61 6.74 -7.94 6.98
N GLU A 62 8.04 -8.19 7.15
CA GLU A 62 8.58 -8.68 8.41
C GLU A 62 8.68 -7.52 9.41
N THR A 63 7.97 -7.65 10.53
CA THR A 63 7.93 -6.65 11.60
C THR A 63 8.03 -7.36 12.94
N GLY A 64 8.28 -6.62 14.03
CA GLY A 64 8.30 -7.19 15.38
C GLY A 64 6.95 -7.79 15.83
N SER A 65 5.85 -7.49 15.14
CA SER A 65 4.52 -8.08 15.39
C SER A 65 4.17 -9.27 14.50
N SER A 66 5.03 -9.63 13.53
CA SER A 66 4.74 -10.71 12.59
C SER A 66 4.73 -12.07 13.29
N SER A 67 3.67 -12.84 13.05
CA SER A 67 3.60 -14.23 13.47
C SER A 67 4.49 -15.12 12.60
N ASN A 68 4.86 -16.30 13.12
CA ASN A 68 5.63 -17.29 12.34
C ASN A 68 4.95 -17.65 11.02
N ALA A 69 3.61 -17.71 10.99
CA ALA A 69 2.85 -18.03 9.79
C ALA A 69 2.99 -16.92 8.72
N GLU A 70 2.99 -15.65 9.12
CA GLU A 70 3.17 -14.51 8.22
C GLU A 70 4.60 -14.45 7.68
N ILE A 71 5.60 -14.76 8.50
CA ILE A 71 7.00 -14.85 8.08
C ILE A 71 7.17 -15.96 7.02
N ILE A 72 6.62 -17.14 7.26
CA ILE A 72 6.64 -18.26 6.30
C ILE A 72 5.89 -17.88 5.01
N ALA A 73 4.75 -17.20 5.11
CA ALA A 73 4.00 -16.76 3.94
C ALA A 73 4.82 -15.81 3.05
N GLY A 74 5.61 -14.92 3.65
CA GLY A 74 6.51 -14.03 2.93
C GLY A 74 7.56 -14.75 2.06
N GLN A 75 8.01 -15.94 2.47
CA GLN A 75 8.96 -16.75 1.70
C GLN A 75 8.36 -17.29 0.38
N HIS A 76 7.03 -17.31 0.26
CA HIS A 76 6.31 -17.81 -0.91
C HIS A 76 5.91 -16.71 -1.90
N THR A 77 6.32 -15.46 -1.65
CA THR A 77 6.23 -14.42 -2.68
C THR A 77 7.22 -14.72 -3.81
N PRO A 78 6.99 -14.23 -5.04
CA PRO A 78 7.96 -14.35 -6.14
C PRO A 78 9.37 -13.82 -5.83
N VAL A 79 9.48 -12.82 -4.96
CA VAL A 79 10.78 -12.30 -4.48
C VAL A 79 11.47 -13.26 -3.48
N GLY A 80 10.75 -14.25 -2.94
CA GLY A 80 11.30 -15.31 -2.10
C GLY A 80 11.54 -14.90 -0.64
N ARG A 81 11.04 -13.73 -0.22
CA ARG A 81 11.12 -13.24 1.16
C ARG A 81 10.01 -12.23 1.46
N ALA A 82 9.76 -12.00 2.75
CA ALA A 82 9.01 -10.84 3.18
C ALA A 82 9.77 -9.54 2.82
N GLY A 83 9.00 -8.47 2.60
CA GLY A 83 9.55 -7.12 2.55
C GLY A 83 9.95 -6.62 3.94
N THR A 84 10.64 -5.50 3.99
CA THR A 84 11.12 -4.85 5.21
C THR A 84 10.39 -3.52 5.48
N PRO A 85 10.32 -3.05 6.74
CA PRO A 85 9.77 -1.74 7.06
C PRO A 85 10.49 -0.61 6.31
N GLU A 86 11.79 -0.73 6.09
CA GLU A 86 12.62 0.23 5.35
C GLU A 86 12.17 0.33 3.89
N GLU A 87 11.88 -0.80 3.23
CA GLU A 87 11.34 -0.81 1.86
C GLU A 87 9.98 -0.10 1.78
N VAL A 88 9.12 -0.27 2.79
CA VAL A 88 7.86 0.50 2.90
C VAL A 88 8.15 2.00 3.08
N GLY A 89 9.12 2.32 3.93
CA GLY A 89 9.56 3.69 4.19
C GLY A 89 10.09 4.40 2.94
N HIS A 90 10.85 3.70 2.09
CA HIS A 90 11.35 4.26 0.82
C HIS A 90 10.20 4.64 -0.12
N VAL A 91 9.14 3.83 -0.19
CA VAL A 91 7.93 4.18 -0.97
C VAL A 91 7.21 5.39 -0.38
N ALA A 92 7.12 5.48 0.95
CA ALA A 92 6.51 6.62 1.62
C ALA A 92 7.29 7.93 1.33
N VAL A 93 8.62 7.88 1.40
CA VAL A 93 9.49 9.02 1.06
C VAL A 93 9.35 9.39 -0.42
N PHE A 94 9.31 8.41 -1.33
CA PHE A 94 9.08 8.67 -2.75
C PHE A 94 7.74 9.40 -3.00
N LEU A 95 6.64 8.93 -2.40
CA LEU A 95 5.32 9.56 -2.54
C LEU A 95 5.23 10.92 -1.84
N ALA A 96 6.05 11.15 -0.82
CA ALA A 96 6.16 12.43 -0.13
C ALA A 96 7.05 13.44 -0.87
N ASN A 97 7.74 13.02 -1.93
CA ASN A 97 8.64 13.89 -2.67
C ASN A 97 7.88 14.87 -3.60
N GLU A 98 8.51 15.98 -3.93
CA GLU A 98 7.93 17.00 -4.82
C GLU A 98 7.79 16.45 -6.25
N GLU A 99 8.77 15.68 -6.73
CA GLU A 99 8.78 15.06 -8.06
C GLU A 99 7.64 14.05 -8.27
N ALA A 100 7.05 13.52 -7.20
CA ALA A 100 5.86 12.67 -7.26
C ALA A 100 4.53 13.47 -7.37
N SER A 101 4.59 14.77 -7.70
CA SER A 101 3.45 15.71 -7.73
C SER A 101 2.27 15.30 -8.62
N TYR A 102 2.47 14.40 -9.59
CA TYR A 102 1.42 13.92 -10.48
C TYR A 102 0.83 12.55 -10.10
N ILE A 103 1.33 11.94 -9.02
CA ILE A 103 0.80 10.69 -8.48
C ILE A 103 -0.21 11.05 -7.40
N THR A 104 -1.50 10.85 -7.64
CA THR A 104 -2.57 11.09 -6.66
C THR A 104 -3.73 10.09 -6.88
N GLY A 105 -4.43 9.74 -5.79
CA GLY A 105 -5.53 8.76 -5.79
C GLY A 105 -5.09 7.31 -6.02
N GLN A 106 -3.80 7.01 -5.92
CA GLN A 106 -3.24 5.69 -6.26
C GLN A 106 -3.06 4.79 -5.05
N LEU A 107 -3.09 3.48 -5.31
CA LEU A 107 -2.59 2.45 -4.40
C LEU A 107 -1.26 1.94 -4.95
N ILE A 108 -0.17 2.16 -4.22
CA ILE A 108 1.13 1.58 -4.54
C ILE A 108 1.27 0.27 -3.78
N VAL A 109 1.13 -0.85 -4.48
CA VAL A 109 1.27 -2.19 -3.91
C VAL A 109 2.75 -2.54 -3.84
N LEU A 110 3.24 -2.89 -2.65
CA LEU A 110 4.55 -3.51 -2.47
C LEU A 110 4.36 -4.87 -1.77
N ASP A 111 4.44 -5.95 -2.52
CA ASP A 111 4.08 -7.29 -2.03
C ASP A 111 4.99 -8.39 -2.58
N GLY A 112 6.12 -8.03 -3.20
CA GLY A 112 7.03 -8.99 -3.82
C GLY A 112 6.42 -9.79 -4.96
N GLY A 113 5.33 -9.31 -5.58
CA GLY A 113 4.61 -9.99 -6.67
C GLY A 113 3.51 -10.92 -6.19
N ASN A 114 3.22 -10.98 -4.88
CA ASN A 114 2.29 -11.93 -4.28
C ASN A 114 0.90 -11.92 -4.93
N THR A 115 0.35 -10.75 -5.23
CA THR A 115 -1.04 -10.59 -5.69
C THR A 115 -1.24 -10.71 -7.21
N ILE A 116 -0.18 -10.78 -8.00
CA ILE A 116 -0.24 -10.75 -9.48
C ILE A 116 0.16 -12.09 -10.13
N GLN A 117 0.34 -13.14 -9.35
CA GLN A 117 0.67 -14.47 -9.88
C GLN A 117 -0.53 -15.12 -10.57
N GLU A 118 -0.39 -15.39 -11.87
CA GLU A 118 -1.39 -16.14 -12.65
C GLU A 118 -1.24 -17.65 -12.45
N TYR A 119 -0.03 -18.18 -12.65
CA TYR A 119 0.28 -19.58 -12.39
C TYR A 119 0.61 -19.78 -10.91
N LYS A 120 -0.13 -20.69 -10.26
CA LYS A 120 0.01 -20.99 -8.81
C LYS A 120 0.79 -22.27 -8.52
N VAL A 121 1.37 -22.87 -9.56
CA VAL A 121 2.18 -24.08 -9.52
C VAL A 121 3.38 -23.88 -10.45
N SER A 122 4.52 -24.49 -10.11
CA SER A 122 5.67 -24.54 -11.02
C SER A 122 5.29 -25.31 -12.28
N LEU A 123 5.70 -24.79 -13.45
CA LEU A 123 5.75 -25.57 -14.69
C LEU A 123 6.81 -26.67 -14.58
#